data_AF-A0A0J1DN31-F1
#
_entry.id   AF-A0A0J1DN31-F1
#
_cell.length_a   1.000
_cell.length_b   1.000
_cell.length_c   1.000
_cell.angle_alpha   90.00
_cell.angle_beta   90.00
_cell.angle_gamma   90.00
#
_symmetry.space_group_name_H-M   'P 1'
#
loop_
_entity.id
_entity.type
_entity.pdbx_description
1 polymer ?
#
loop_
_entity_poly.entity_id
_entity_poly.type
_entity_poly.pdbx_seq_one_letter_code
_entity_poly.pdbx_strand_id
1 'polypeptide(L)' 'MVNCPLCNQPMEGIDPEEYHGYADMYICGACQVEQAIFWDSGERVLLERGHVEPDNEIG' A
#
# COMPACT_ATOMS: atom_id res chain seq x y z
N MET A 1 -14.52 -0.25 -5.83
CA MET A 1 -13.29 -0.07 -6.61
C MET A 1 -12.44 0.95 -5.87
N VAL A 2 -11.19 0.61 -5.55
CA VAL A 2 -10.26 1.53 -4.87
C VAL A 2 -9.49 2.28 -5.95
N ASN A 3 -9.40 3.60 -5.80
CA ASN A 3 -8.72 4.48 -6.75
C ASN A 3 -7.47 5.07 -6.12
N CYS A 4 -6.42 5.19 -6.94
CA CYS A 4 -5.18 5.82 -6.54
C CYS A 4 -5.43 7.29 -6.19
N PRO A 5 -5.08 7.75 -4.98
CA PRO A 5 -5.28 9.15 -4.60
C PRO A 5 -4.39 10.14 -5.37
N LEU A 6 -3.37 9.66 -6.09
CA LEU A 6 -2.44 10.50 -6.87
C LEU A 6 -2.89 10.71 -8.32
N CYS A 7 -3.26 9.63 -9.03
CA CYS A 7 -3.62 9.66 -10.45
C CYS A 7 -5.07 9.31 -10.74
N ASN A 8 -5.85 8.96 -9.71
CA ASN A 8 -7.25 8.55 -9.78
C ASN A 8 -7.53 7.33 -10.69
N GLN A 9 -6.48 6.58 -11.06
CA GLN A 9 -6.62 5.31 -11.76
C GLN A 9 -7.07 4.21 -10.79
N PRO A 10 -7.78 3.18 -11.27
CA PRO A 10 -8.12 2.02 -10.45
C PRO A 10 -6.88 1.30 -9.95
N MET A 11 -6.93 0.85 -8.70
CA MET A 11 -5.87 0.04 -8.08
C MET A 11 -6.23 -1.44 -8.10
N GLU A 12 -5.22 -2.28 -8.21
CA GLU A 12 -5.33 -3.75 -8.17
C GLU A 12 -5.18 -4.24 -6.73
N GLY A 13 -6.05 -5.16 -6.31
CA GLY A 13 -5.95 -5.77 -4.99
C GLY A 13 -4.76 -6.71 -4.93
N ILE A 14 -4.01 -6.65 -3.83
CA ILE A 14 -2.90 -7.54 -3.52
C ILE A 14 -3.41 -8.56 -2.51
N ASP A 15 -2.95 -9.81 -2.61
CA ASP A 15 -3.46 -10.89 -1.79
C ASP A 15 -3.16 -10.62 -0.29
N PRO A 16 -4.19 -10.58 0.58
CA PRO A 16 -4.02 -10.21 1.98
C PRO A 16 -3.23 -11.23 2.80
N GLU A 17 -2.99 -12.44 2.27
CA GLU A 17 -2.13 -13.45 2.90
C GLU A 17 -0.68 -12.96 3.08
N GLU A 18 -0.20 -12.02 2.25
CA GLU A 18 1.13 -11.42 2.41
C GLU A 18 1.23 -10.42 3.58
N TYR A 19 0.10 -9.85 4.03
CA TYR A 19 0.06 -8.77 5.04
C TYR A 19 -0.75 -9.12 6.29
N HIS A 20 -0.77 -10.40 6.66
CA HIS A 20 -1.41 -10.92 7.87
C HIS A 20 -2.92 -10.59 8.00
N GLY A 21 -3.61 -10.29 6.90
CA GLY A 21 -5.07 -10.16 6.85
C GLY A 21 -5.71 -9.03 7.64
N TYR A 22 -4.94 -8.10 8.22
CA TYR A 22 -5.49 -6.99 9.01
C TYR A 22 -5.91 -5.77 8.16
N ALA A 23 -5.42 -5.67 6.93
CA ALA A 23 -5.78 -4.62 5.98
C ALA A 23 -5.91 -5.19 4.57
N ASP A 24 -6.86 -4.68 3.79
CA ASP A 24 -6.88 -4.91 2.35
C ASP A 24 -5.81 -4.02 1.71
N MET A 25 -4.90 -4.63 0.95
CA MET A 25 -3.87 -3.92 0.21
C MET A 25 -4.19 -3.78 -1.26
N TYR A 26 -3.83 -2.62 -1.80
CA TYR A 26 -4.01 -2.28 -3.20
C TYR A 26 -2.75 -1.65 -3.77
N ILE A 27 -2.46 -1.88 -5.04
CA ILE A 27 -1.36 -1.25 -5.76
C ILE A 27 -1.83 -0.48 -6.99
N CYS A 28 -1.26 0.69 -7.20
CA CYS A 28 -1.46 1.46 -8.41
C CYS A 28 -0.36 1.16 -9.43
N GLY A 29 -0.68 0.50 -10.54
CA GLY A 29 0.30 0.22 -11.61
C GLY A 29 0.93 1.47 -12.25
N ALA A 30 0.24 2.61 -12.28
CA ALA A 30 0.76 3.86 -12.85
C ALA A 30 1.73 4.62 -11.92
N CYS A 31 1.32 4.84 -10.67
CA CYS A 31 2.12 5.57 -9.68
C CYS A 31 3.10 4.68 -8.92
N GLN A 32 2.97 3.35 -9.04
CA GLN A 32 3.75 2.38 -8.27
C GLN A 32 3.67 2.63 -6.75
N VAL A 33 2.50 3.03 -6.26
CA VAL A 33 2.23 3.21 -4.82
C VAL A 33 1.31 2.12 -4.31
N GLU A 34 1.51 1.72 -3.07
CA GLU A 34 0.70 0.76 -2.34
C GLU A 34 -0.22 1.51 -1.38
N GLN A 35 -1.41 0.97 -1.13
CA GLN A 35 -2.38 1.52 -0.20
C GLN A 35 -2.96 0.41 0.66
N ALA A 36 -2.81 0.54 1.98
CA ALA A 36 -3.49 -0.30 2.96
C ALA A 36 -4.79 0.38 3.41
N ILE A 37 -5.89 -0.35 3.42
CA ILE A 37 -7.20 0.12 3.90
C ILE A 37 -7.64 -0.74 5.07
N PHE A 38 -7.84 -0.08 6.21
CA PHE A 38 -8.39 -0.69 7.43
C PHE A 38 -9.89 -0.40 7.47
N TRP A 39 -10.72 -1.32 6.96
CA TRP A 39 -12.17 -1.09 6.85
C TRP A 39 -12.89 -0.90 8.19
N ASP A 40 -12.35 -1.48 9.26
CA ASP A 40 -12.92 -1.34 10.62
C ASP A 40 -12.81 0.10 11.14
N SER A 41 -11.67 0.77 10.93
CA SER A 41 -11.43 2.14 11.36
C SER A 41 -11.71 3.19 10.27
N GLY A 42 -11.76 2.78 9.01
CA GLY A 42 -11.77 3.67 7.85
C GLY A 42 -10.41 4.30 7.53
N GLU A 43 -9.36 3.94 8.25
CA GLU A 43 -8.01 4.46 8.05
C GLU A 43 -7.43 3.98 6.71
N ARG A 44 -6.67 4.85 6.05
CA ARG A 44 -5.99 4.56 4.78
C ARG A 44 -4.56 5.04 4.84
N VAL A 45 -3.63 4.13 4.61
CA VAL A 45 -2.19 4.41 4.64
C VAL A 45 -1.64 4.25 3.24
N LEU A 46 -0.96 5.29 2.73
CA LEU A 46 -0.20 5.24 1.48
C LEU A 46 1.23 4.82 1.80
N LEU A 47 1.72 3.86 1.02
CA LEU A 47 3.07 3.31 1.11
C LEU A 47 3.77 3.58 -0.22
N GLU A 48 4.87 4.32 -0.17
CA GLU A 48 5.71 4.56 -1.34
C GLU A 48 6.60 3.34 -1.56
N ARG A 49 6.50 2.75 -2.75
CA ARG A 49 7.28 1.57 -3.14
C ARG A 49 8.71 2.01 -3.47
N GLY A 50 9.49 2.31 -2.44
CA GLY A 50 10.83 2.87 -2.63
C GLY A 50 11.56 3.33 -1.38
N HIS A 51 10.96 3.34 -0.20
CA HIS A 51 11.69 3.69 1.02
C HIS A 51 12.03 2.44 1.83
N VAL A 52 12.97 1.64 1.29
CA VAL A 52 13.91 0.95 2.19
C VAL A 52 14.70 2.09 2.82
N GLU A 53 14.43 2.45 4.08
CA GLU A 53 15.42 3.22 4.83
C GLU A 53 16.70 2.37 4.80
N PRO A 54 17.81 2.81 4.20
CA PRO A 54 19.08 2.14 4.40
C PRO A 54 19.58 2.53 5.79
N ASP A 55 18.91 2.10 6.85
CA ASP A 55 19.38 2.32 8.20
C ASP A 55 19.84 0.98 8.78
N ASN A 56 21.14 0.73 8.63
CA ASN A 56 22.07 0.93 9.73
C ASN A 56 23.33 0.08 9.48
N GLU A 57 24.44 0.75 9.17
CA GLU A 57 25.78 0.17 9.27
C GLU A 57 25.97 -0.39 10.68
N ILE A 58 26.11 -1.70 10.85
CA ILE A 58 26.57 -2.30 12.11
C ILE A 58 27.67 -3.33 11.80
N GLY A 59 28.93 -2.89 11.91
CA GLY A 59 30.09 -3.74 12.16
C GLY A 59 31.20 -3.69 11.13
#